data_AF-A0A4V2QDI2-F1
#
_entry.id   AF-A0A4V2QDI2-F1
#
_cell.length_a   1.000
_cell.length_b   1.000
_cell.length_c   1.000
_cell.angle_alpha   90.00
_cell.angle_beta   90.00
_cell.angle_gamma   90.00
#
_symmetry.space_group_name_H-M   'P 1'
#
loop_
_entity.id
_entity.type
_entity.pdbx_description
1 polymer ?
#
loop_
_entity_poly.entity_id
_entity_poly.type
_entity_poly.pdbx_seq_one_letter_code
_entity_poly.pdbx_strand_id
1 'polypeptide(L)'
;MYFFKRISTFALVCFTIGIQAQIITVIENDKNEKRTISLTDKQIVDINCSLEIQLSKLQLLDAIHQQFPELKQHIELESQLIKLQQALRNQSAVISILEKQLATASEQATFFEIMDGFLSDIQNDPLLNERYNDLMTDFFNPETFVPGTVPEPYIFSNLNNDMLQIEQELASMETEKYTISLLAFKRDASGGDRVHIQNYDTYTNRDYVTIARWVTSLSSDQKQQLEALNDIAKQNNLKKINVFNELKIRLLNEFKSISCIKEFKNNSIEFVNNIQLNELVPTEVKNKIEQLNLLISRFETLFQLLKTDMEQWQINLLFDIKNEVETIISHLKTIDTNFSDVTTLINQTRLKTKFMPLVSEFNTCYATINKDFETIKQGAALLFNLQNNYIANKAIGTEVLAFSLDNLPDTGYINLKGTGQRKNGDELLIELVLRLPATNENTPEQVITMEQREFIMQLTGPRSEVAIGLIFANPINKQDLNLQSDRNFFYTPSAALLLKFGSNTSYFYNDFLDFGIGINFATPDFNTDGTPEFGTGIIATAFKDIISTGINYNVTLDSFYWFFGVNLPFNLPGIPINNIKN
;
A
#
# COMPACT_ATOMS: atom_id res chain seq x y z
N MET A 1 9.16 -23.76 58.31
CA MET A 1 10.48 -23.45 57.72
C MET A 1 10.24 -23.34 56.21
N TYR A 2 10.07 -22.14 55.64
CA TYR A 2 11.15 -21.24 55.16
C TYR A 2 12.07 -22.01 54.19
N PHE A 3 12.26 -21.71 52.90
CA PHE A 3 12.04 -20.54 52.03
C PHE A 3 11.47 -21.05 50.66
N PHE A 4 10.86 -20.27 49.74
CA PHE A 4 10.44 -18.86 49.65
C PHE A 4 9.32 -18.72 48.56
N LYS A 5 8.93 -17.50 48.18
CA LYS A 5 8.11 -17.19 46.98
C LYS A 5 8.95 -16.45 45.92
N ARG A 6 8.75 -16.74 44.63
CA ARG A 6 8.93 -15.75 43.56
C ARG A 6 7.66 -15.70 42.70
N ILE A 7 6.77 -14.80 43.10
CA ILE A 7 5.71 -14.30 42.23
C ILE A 7 6.41 -13.35 41.26
N SER A 8 6.54 -13.75 40.00
CA SER A 8 6.95 -12.83 38.94
C SER A 8 5.76 -11.96 38.60
N THR A 9 5.71 -10.77 39.19
CA THR A 9 4.75 -9.73 38.83
C THR A 9 5.02 -9.34 37.39
N PHE A 10 4.25 -9.91 36.45
CA PHE A 10 4.16 -9.37 35.11
C PHE A 10 3.56 -7.97 35.25
N ALA A 11 4.42 -6.96 35.13
CA ALA A 11 3.95 -5.58 34.97
C ALA A 11 3.25 -5.54 33.60
N LEU A 12 1.92 -5.69 33.64
CA LEU A 12 1.08 -5.40 32.50
C LEU A 12 1.22 -3.91 32.24
N VAL A 13 2.16 -3.54 31.38
CA VAL A 13 2.21 -2.20 30.81
C VAL A 13 0.96 -2.10 29.93
N CYS A 14 -0.14 -1.68 30.54
CA CYS A 14 -1.21 -1.04 29.83
C CYS A 14 -0.59 0.17 29.15
N PHE A 15 -0.15 -0.02 27.90
CA PHE A 15 -0.32 1.04 26.92
C PHE A 15 -1.80 1.36 26.93
N THR A 16 -2.16 2.38 27.70
CA THR A 16 -3.34 3.18 27.41
C THR A 16 -3.12 3.68 26.00
N ILE A 17 -3.71 2.98 25.03
CA ILE A 17 -3.94 3.53 23.70
C ILE A 17 -4.86 4.72 24.00
N GLY A 18 -4.24 5.89 24.16
CA GLY A 18 -4.98 7.14 24.18
C GLY A 18 -5.79 7.13 22.90
N ILE A 19 -7.11 7.23 23.03
CA ILE A 19 -7.98 7.44 21.88
C ILE A 19 -7.61 8.83 21.39
N GLN A 20 -6.64 8.92 20.48
CA GLN A 20 -6.33 10.17 19.81
C GLN A 20 -7.62 10.61 19.13
N ALA A 21 -8.04 11.83 19.45
CA ALA A 21 -9.24 12.41 18.89
C ALA A 21 -9.10 12.46 17.37
N GLN A 22 -10.12 11.99 16.64
CA GLN A 22 -10.10 11.95 15.18
C GLN A 22 -10.10 13.37 14.62
N ILE A 23 -8.97 13.84 14.10
CA ILE A 23 -8.81 15.17 13.53
C ILE A 23 -9.41 15.21 12.12
N ILE A 24 -9.15 14.15 11.33
CA ILE A 24 -9.58 14.04 9.93
C ILE A 24 -10.88 13.24 9.86
N THR A 25 -11.97 13.85 9.39
CA THR A 25 -13.19 13.14 9.00
C THR A 25 -13.26 13.05 7.48
N VAL A 26 -13.47 11.84 6.94
CA VAL A 26 -13.58 11.61 5.50
C VAL A 26 -14.99 11.15 5.16
N ILE A 27 -15.63 11.86 4.24
CA ILE A 27 -16.96 11.57 3.72
C ILE A 27 -16.82 11.17 2.25
N GLU A 28 -17.19 9.94 1.94
CA GLU A 28 -17.31 9.44 0.59
C GLU A 28 -18.61 9.91 -0.05
N ASN A 29 -18.51 10.36 -1.31
CA ASN A 29 -19.64 10.70 -2.16
C ASN A 29 -19.61 9.82 -3.43
N ASP A 30 -20.47 8.78 -3.52
CA ASP A 30 -20.75 8.05 -4.78
C ASP A 30 -22.22 8.29 -5.18
N LYS A 31 -22.44 8.85 -6.38
CA LYS A 31 -23.78 9.06 -7.01
C LYS A 31 -24.87 9.63 -6.08
N ASN A 32 -24.51 10.63 -5.27
CA ASN A 32 -25.36 11.32 -4.29
C ASN A 32 -25.65 10.55 -2.98
N GLU A 33 -25.09 9.37 -2.78
CA GLU A 33 -25.01 8.77 -1.44
C GLU A 33 -23.76 9.30 -0.72
N LYS A 34 -23.95 9.86 0.48
CA LYS A 34 -22.87 10.30 1.38
C LYS A 34 -22.62 9.25 2.46
N ARG A 35 -21.36 8.85 2.65
CA ARG A 35 -20.94 7.93 3.73
C ARG A 35 -19.74 8.48 4.48
N THR A 36 -19.93 8.84 5.75
CA THR A 36 -18.81 9.15 6.66
C THR A 36 -18.06 7.86 7.01
N ILE A 37 -16.73 7.90 6.97
CA ILE A 37 -15.86 6.77 7.27
C ILE A 37 -15.17 7.01 8.63
N SER A 38 -15.59 6.28 9.66
CA SER A 38 -14.97 6.32 11.00
C SER A 38 -13.55 5.75 10.95
N LEU A 39 -12.67 6.16 11.88
CA LEU A 39 -11.39 5.47 12.13
C LEU A 39 -11.56 3.98 12.44
N THR A 40 -12.68 3.59 13.06
CA THR A 40 -12.98 2.19 13.42
C THR A 40 -13.40 1.33 12.24
N ASP A 41 -13.81 1.95 11.13
CA ASP A 41 -14.37 1.26 9.98
C ASP A 41 -13.28 0.71 9.06
N LYS A 42 -13.68 -0.19 8.15
CA LYS A 42 -12.78 -0.55 7.04
C LYS A 42 -12.68 0.64 6.09
N GLN A 43 -11.47 1.14 5.92
CA GLN A 43 -11.12 2.26 5.06
C GLN A 43 -11.15 1.82 3.57
N ILE A 44 -12.27 1.28 3.09
CA ILE A 44 -12.48 0.92 1.68
C ILE A 44 -13.29 2.02 1.03
N VAL A 45 -12.85 2.56 -0.10
CA VAL A 45 -13.57 3.59 -0.89
C VAL A 45 -13.83 3.10 -2.30
N ASP A 46 -14.91 3.56 -2.91
CA ASP A 46 -15.17 3.28 -4.33
C ASP A 46 -14.16 3.99 -5.21
N ILE A 47 -13.49 3.24 -6.09
CA ILE A 47 -12.44 3.74 -6.99
C ILE A 47 -12.87 4.94 -7.88
N ASN A 48 -14.19 5.16 -8.05
CA ASN A 48 -14.77 6.24 -8.85
C ASN A 48 -15.46 7.33 -8.01
N CYS A 49 -15.42 7.31 -6.67
CA CYS A 49 -16.08 8.31 -5.83
C CYS A 49 -15.33 9.66 -5.80
N SER A 50 -15.87 10.60 -5.04
CA SER A 50 -15.15 11.79 -4.58
C SER A 50 -15.18 11.86 -3.06
N LEU A 51 -14.06 12.23 -2.47
CA LEU A 51 -13.90 12.32 -1.02
C LEU A 51 -13.94 13.79 -0.59
N GLU A 52 -14.74 14.07 0.43
CA GLU A 52 -14.79 15.31 1.17
C GLU A 52 -14.04 15.09 2.49
N ILE A 53 -12.97 15.85 2.70
CA ILE A 53 -12.13 15.80 3.90
C ILE A 53 -12.52 16.99 4.76
N GLN A 54 -12.89 16.74 6.01
CA GLN A 54 -13.23 17.76 7.00
C GLN A 54 -12.20 17.71 8.13
N LEU A 55 -11.64 18.86 8.50
CA LEU A 55 -10.67 18.95 9.60
C LEU A 55 -11.30 19.57 10.84
N SER A 56 -11.15 18.90 11.98
CA SER A 56 -11.58 19.41 13.27
C SER A 56 -10.48 20.25 13.92
N LYS A 57 -10.59 21.59 13.82
CA LYS A 57 -9.58 22.53 14.36
C LYS A 57 -9.36 22.35 15.87
N LEU A 58 -10.42 22.08 16.64
CA LEU A 58 -10.33 21.85 18.08
C LEU A 58 -9.57 20.54 18.40
N GLN A 59 -9.86 19.44 17.69
CA GLN A 59 -9.16 18.17 17.92
C GLN A 59 -7.70 18.23 17.42
N LEU A 60 -7.41 19.05 16.40
CA LEU A 60 -6.04 19.38 15.99
C LEU A 60 -5.31 20.14 17.11
N LEU A 61 -5.90 21.19 17.68
CA LEU A 61 -5.32 21.91 18.81
C LEU A 61 -5.06 21.00 20.02
N ASP A 62 -6.02 20.14 20.39
CA ASP A 62 -5.85 19.17 21.46
C ASP A 62 -4.67 18.22 21.19
N ALA A 63 -4.50 17.78 19.93
CA ALA A 63 -3.39 16.91 19.52
C ALA A 63 -2.04 17.64 19.53
N ILE A 64 -1.98 18.90 19.08
CA ILE A 64 -0.77 19.73 19.18
C ILE A 64 -0.44 19.98 20.66
N HIS A 65 -1.43 20.30 21.50
CA HIS A 65 -1.21 20.57 22.94
C HIS A 65 -0.63 19.36 23.68
N GLN A 66 -1.09 18.16 23.36
CA GLN A 66 -0.58 16.91 23.94
C GLN A 66 0.85 16.58 23.49
N GLN A 67 1.24 16.99 22.28
CA GLN A 67 2.57 16.69 21.72
C GLN A 67 3.61 17.79 22.00
N PHE A 68 3.19 19.05 22.13
CA PHE A 68 4.05 20.23 22.29
C PHE A 68 3.56 21.09 23.48
N PRO A 69 3.79 20.67 24.74
CA PRO A 69 3.35 21.41 25.93
C PRO A 69 3.92 22.84 26.03
N GLU A 70 5.05 23.10 25.38
CA GLU A 70 5.67 24.43 25.24
C GLU A 70 4.79 25.44 24.48
N LEU A 71 3.93 24.98 23.56
CA LEU A 71 2.99 25.82 22.82
C LEU A 71 1.69 26.10 23.59
N LYS A 72 1.58 25.65 24.85
CA LYS A 72 0.35 25.70 25.66
C LYS A 72 -0.37 27.06 25.62
N GLN A 73 0.33 28.17 25.88
CA GLN A 73 -0.32 29.48 25.98
C GLN A 73 -0.87 29.95 24.62
N HIS A 74 -0.15 29.68 23.53
CA HIS A 74 -0.59 29.97 22.17
C HIS A 74 -1.85 29.15 21.82
N ILE A 75 -1.85 27.86 22.15
CA ILE A 75 -2.98 26.95 21.88
C ILE A 75 -4.22 27.28 22.73
N GLU A 76 -4.04 27.70 23.99
CA GLU A 76 -5.15 28.14 24.83
C GLU A 76 -5.84 29.39 24.24
N LEU A 77 -5.07 30.36 23.73
CA LEU A 77 -5.59 31.54 23.04
C LEU A 77 -6.23 31.20 21.68
N GLU A 78 -5.61 30.35 20.85
CA GLU A 78 -6.19 29.87 19.59
C GLU A 78 -7.51 29.11 19.80
N SER A 79 -7.60 28.29 20.86
CA SER A 79 -8.82 27.57 21.24
C SER A 79 -9.94 28.54 21.63
N GLN A 80 -9.63 29.56 22.44
CA GLN A 80 -10.59 30.62 22.80
C GLN A 80 -11.05 31.41 21.57
N LEU A 81 -10.13 31.76 20.67
CA LEU A 81 -10.43 32.49 19.43
C LEU A 81 -11.40 31.71 18.54
N ILE A 82 -11.16 30.42 18.31
CA ILE A 82 -12.04 29.56 17.51
C ILE A 82 -13.45 29.48 18.12
N LYS A 83 -13.55 29.32 19.44
CA LYS A 83 -14.84 29.23 20.14
C LYS A 83 -15.63 30.54 20.04
N LEU A 84 -14.96 31.68 20.20
CA LEU A 84 -15.55 33.01 19.98
C LEU A 84 -16.02 33.18 18.52
N GLN A 85 -15.19 32.83 17.54
CA GLN A 85 -15.55 32.90 16.12
C GLN A 85 -16.73 31.99 15.76
N GLN A 86 -16.83 30.79 16.37
CA GLN A 86 -17.97 29.90 16.21
C GLN A 86 -19.26 30.54 16.74
N ALA A 87 -19.27 30.98 18.00
CA ALA A 87 -20.44 31.60 18.62
C ALA A 87 -20.87 32.89 17.88
N LEU A 88 -19.91 33.71 17.43
CA LEU A 88 -20.17 34.98 16.74
C LEU A 88 -20.49 34.82 15.24
N ARG A 89 -20.44 33.62 14.66
CA ARG A 89 -20.55 33.36 13.21
C ARG A 89 -21.74 34.04 12.53
N ASN A 90 -22.88 34.13 13.21
CA ASN A 90 -24.14 34.65 12.67
C ASN A 90 -24.54 36.04 13.21
N GLN A 91 -23.67 36.73 13.96
CA GLN A 91 -24.00 37.96 14.68
C GLN A 91 -24.61 39.08 13.81
N SER A 92 -24.12 39.23 12.57
CA SER A 92 -24.59 40.27 11.64
C SER A 92 -26.03 40.03 11.18
N ALA A 93 -26.46 38.77 11.08
CA ALA A 93 -27.84 38.42 10.81
C ALA A 93 -28.73 38.76 12.00
N VAL A 94 -28.31 38.44 13.24
CA VAL A 94 -29.05 38.76 14.46
C VAL A 94 -29.25 40.27 14.60
N ILE A 95 -28.17 41.05 14.49
CA ILE A 95 -28.20 42.52 14.60
C ILE A 95 -29.12 43.10 13.51
N SER A 96 -29.01 42.66 12.26
CA SER A 96 -29.86 43.16 11.17
C SER A 96 -31.35 42.81 11.33
N ILE A 97 -31.68 41.70 11.99
CA ILE A 97 -33.08 41.34 12.29
C ILE A 97 -33.63 42.19 13.45
N LEU A 98 -32.81 42.43 14.48
CA LEU A 98 -33.17 43.31 15.61
C LEU A 98 -33.40 44.76 15.15
N GLU A 99 -32.54 45.30 14.29
CA GLU A 99 -32.71 46.63 13.68
C GLU A 99 -34.03 46.77 12.89
N LYS A 100 -34.50 45.68 12.28
CA LYS A 100 -35.77 45.61 11.53
C LYS A 100 -37.01 45.34 12.40
N GLN A 101 -36.83 45.27 13.72
CA GLN A 101 -37.92 45.10 14.71
C GLN A 101 -38.77 43.83 14.49
N LEU A 102 -38.18 42.74 13.98
CA LEU A 102 -38.83 41.42 13.88
C LEU A 102 -40.21 41.46 13.18
N ALA A 103 -40.30 42.19 12.07
CA ALA A 103 -41.57 42.55 11.40
C ALA A 103 -42.40 41.36 10.89
N THR A 104 -41.79 40.21 10.60
CA THR A 104 -42.49 39.01 10.11
C THR A 104 -42.22 37.76 10.96
N ALA A 105 -43.18 36.82 10.95
CA ALA A 105 -43.03 35.53 11.62
C ALA A 105 -41.86 34.68 11.08
N SER A 106 -41.47 34.88 9.81
CA SER A 106 -40.30 34.22 9.22
C SER A 106 -38.99 34.76 9.80
N GLU A 107 -38.87 36.09 9.93
CA GLU A 107 -37.70 36.72 10.56
C GLU A 107 -37.60 36.38 12.05
N GLN A 108 -38.74 36.26 12.75
CA GLN A 108 -38.80 35.78 14.13
C GLN A 108 -38.30 34.33 14.26
N ALA A 109 -38.76 33.42 13.41
CA ALA A 109 -38.29 32.04 13.41
C ALA A 109 -36.77 31.95 13.15
N THR A 110 -36.26 32.67 12.14
CA THR A 110 -34.82 32.72 11.83
C THR A 110 -34.01 33.34 12.97
N PHE A 111 -34.52 34.39 13.64
CA PHE A 111 -33.87 34.97 14.81
C PHE A 111 -33.76 33.97 15.95
N PHE A 112 -34.85 33.27 16.29
CA PHE A 112 -34.82 32.28 17.38
C PHE A 112 -33.90 31.09 17.06
N GLU A 113 -33.88 30.59 15.83
CA GLU A 113 -32.97 29.51 15.41
C GLU A 113 -31.49 29.93 15.55
N ILE A 114 -31.14 31.14 15.12
CA ILE A 114 -29.78 31.66 15.24
C ILE A 114 -29.40 31.93 16.71
N MET A 115 -30.32 32.49 17.51
CA MET A 115 -30.08 32.77 18.93
C MET A 115 -29.99 31.50 19.78
N ASP A 116 -30.77 30.46 19.47
CA ASP A 116 -30.67 29.15 20.12
C ASP A 116 -29.31 28.50 19.83
N GLY A 117 -28.83 28.59 18.59
CA GLY A 117 -27.47 28.19 18.21
C GLY A 117 -26.39 28.93 19.02
N PHE A 118 -26.44 30.27 19.05
CA PHE A 118 -25.51 31.11 19.81
C PHE A 118 -25.52 30.79 21.32
N LEU A 119 -26.71 30.69 21.93
CA LEU A 119 -26.83 30.38 23.35
C LEU A 119 -26.40 28.94 23.67
N SER A 120 -26.58 27.99 22.75
CA SER A 120 -26.07 26.63 22.86
C SER A 120 -24.54 26.61 22.80
N ASP A 121 -23.92 27.28 21.82
CA ASP A 121 -22.46 27.42 21.74
C ASP A 121 -21.86 28.03 23.02
N ILE A 122 -22.51 29.05 23.59
CA ILE A 122 -22.11 29.65 24.87
C ILE A 122 -22.31 28.69 26.05
N GLN A 123 -23.47 28.04 26.19
CA GLN A 123 -23.73 27.13 27.32
C GLN A 123 -22.82 25.90 27.33
N ASN A 124 -22.38 25.45 26.16
CA ASN A 124 -21.49 24.29 26.02
C ASN A 124 -20.01 24.61 26.34
N ASP A 125 -19.61 25.89 26.39
CA ASP A 125 -18.26 26.29 26.82
C ASP A 125 -18.28 27.04 28.17
N PRO A 126 -17.64 26.50 29.23
CA PRO A 126 -17.66 27.13 30.55
C PRO A 126 -17.13 28.57 30.61
N LEU A 127 -16.11 28.91 29.81
CA LEU A 127 -15.48 30.24 29.82
C LEU A 127 -16.36 31.25 29.09
N LEU A 128 -16.95 30.88 27.95
CA LEU A 128 -17.92 31.73 27.26
C LEU A 128 -19.18 31.92 28.12
N ASN A 129 -19.66 30.89 28.80
CA ASN A 129 -20.80 31.00 29.70
C ASN A 129 -20.51 31.94 30.88
N GLU A 130 -19.35 31.81 31.54
CA GLU A 130 -18.93 32.74 32.60
C GLU A 130 -18.88 34.19 32.09
N ARG A 131 -18.16 34.43 30.97
CA ARG A 131 -18.06 35.75 30.33
C ARG A 131 -19.40 36.33 29.90
N TYR A 132 -20.32 35.49 29.40
CA TYR A 132 -21.67 35.91 29.02
C TYR A 132 -22.50 36.34 30.24
N ASN A 133 -22.40 35.61 31.36
CA ASN A 133 -23.12 35.95 32.59
C ASN A 133 -22.58 37.24 33.22
N ASP A 134 -21.27 37.50 33.13
CA ASP A 134 -20.67 38.78 33.51
C ASP A 134 -21.22 39.92 32.65
N LEU A 135 -21.16 39.80 31.31
CA LEU A 135 -21.66 40.81 30.38
C LEU A 135 -23.17 41.07 30.54
N MET A 136 -23.97 40.05 30.84
CA MET A 136 -25.39 40.19 31.18
C MET A 136 -25.58 40.95 32.50
N THR A 137 -24.76 40.68 33.51
CA THR A 137 -24.80 41.37 34.81
C THR A 137 -24.42 42.84 34.66
N ASP A 138 -23.37 43.13 33.88
CA ASP A 138 -22.93 44.49 33.56
C ASP A 138 -23.96 45.27 32.75
N PHE A 139 -24.64 44.64 31.80
CA PHE A 139 -25.70 45.28 31.01
C PHE A 139 -26.91 45.67 31.85
N PHE A 140 -27.32 44.83 32.81
CA PHE A 140 -28.42 45.11 33.72
C PHE A 140 -28.02 45.89 34.98
N ASN A 141 -26.79 46.44 35.03
CA ASN A 141 -26.36 47.29 36.13
C ASN A 141 -27.28 48.54 36.24
N PRO A 142 -27.94 48.77 37.40
CA PRO A 142 -28.88 49.88 37.58
C PRO A 142 -28.32 51.29 37.34
N GLU A 143 -27.00 51.46 37.37
CA GLU A 143 -26.33 52.75 37.16
C GLU A 143 -26.15 53.11 35.68
N THR A 144 -26.21 52.12 34.77
CA THR A 144 -25.92 52.27 33.33
C THR A 144 -27.06 51.79 32.43
N PHE A 145 -27.99 50.98 32.94
CA PHE A 145 -29.10 50.41 32.15
C PHE A 145 -30.10 51.47 31.64
N VAL A 146 -30.47 51.37 30.36
CA VAL A 146 -31.47 52.24 29.72
C VAL A 146 -32.73 51.41 29.40
N PRO A 147 -33.89 51.69 30.00
CA PRO A 147 -35.12 50.93 29.73
C PRO A 147 -35.50 50.91 28.24
N GLY A 148 -35.66 49.72 27.68
CA GLY A 148 -36.04 49.51 26.28
C GLY A 148 -34.87 49.17 25.35
N THR A 149 -33.62 49.12 25.84
CA THR A 149 -32.52 48.46 25.11
C THR A 149 -32.58 46.95 25.29
N VAL A 150 -32.03 46.22 24.32
CA VAL A 150 -31.89 44.75 24.34
C VAL A 150 -30.41 44.38 24.50
N PRO A 151 -30.07 43.28 25.19
CA PRO A 151 -28.68 42.98 25.58
C PRO A 151 -27.79 42.49 24.44
N GLU A 152 -28.35 41.91 23.38
CA GLU A 152 -27.59 41.18 22.35
C GLU A 152 -26.55 42.06 21.63
N PRO A 153 -26.84 43.30 21.18
CA PRO A 153 -25.84 44.16 20.55
C PRO A 153 -24.68 44.55 21.49
N TYR A 154 -24.94 44.70 22.80
CA TYR A 154 -23.90 44.97 23.79
C TYR A 154 -23.01 43.74 23.99
N ILE A 155 -23.61 42.55 24.09
CA ILE A 155 -22.88 41.29 24.27
C ILE A 155 -22.02 40.98 23.05
N PHE A 156 -22.58 41.04 21.83
CA PHE A 156 -21.81 40.83 20.60
C PHE A 156 -20.67 41.85 20.47
N SER A 157 -20.89 43.13 20.80
CA SER A 157 -19.82 44.14 20.76
C SER A 157 -18.66 43.81 21.69
N ASN A 158 -18.94 43.37 22.92
CA ASN A 158 -17.89 43.00 23.87
C ASN A 158 -17.19 41.68 23.51
N LEU A 159 -17.91 40.65 23.06
CA LEU A 159 -17.31 39.41 22.60
C LEU A 159 -16.43 39.61 21.33
N ASN A 160 -16.78 40.55 20.43
CA ASN A 160 -15.88 40.96 19.35
C ASN A 160 -14.63 41.68 19.87
N ASN A 161 -14.74 42.50 20.92
CA ASN A 161 -13.57 43.15 21.52
C ASN A 161 -12.64 42.12 22.17
N ASP A 162 -13.21 41.12 22.86
CA ASP A 162 -12.46 39.99 23.43
C ASP A 162 -11.73 39.21 22.31
N MET A 163 -12.43 38.93 21.19
CA MET A 163 -11.85 38.31 19.98
C MET A 163 -10.68 39.13 19.41
N LEU A 164 -10.87 40.44 19.20
CA LEU A 164 -9.83 41.35 18.70
C LEU A 164 -8.63 41.49 19.65
N GLN A 165 -8.86 41.38 20.96
CA GLN A 165 -7.78 41.39 21.96
C GLN A 165 -6.96 40.09 21.88
N ILE A 166 -7.60 38.93 21.74
CA ILE A 166 -6.92 37.64 21.55
C ILE A 166 -6.13 37.62 20.23
N GLU A 167 -6.69 38.15 19.13
CA GLU A 167 -5.96 38.31 17.86
C GLU A 167 -4.70 39.19 18.02
N GLN A 168 -4.77 40.27 18.80
CA GLN A 168 -3.61 41.12 19.10
C GLN A 168 -2.58 40.43 19.99
N GLU A 169 -3.01 39.66 21.00
CA GLU A 169 -2.12 38.90 21.87
C GLU A 169 -1.37 37.82 21.08
N LEU A 170 -2.09 37.02 20.28
CA LEU A 170 -1.51 36.04 19.36
C LEU A 170 -0.55 36.67 18.35
N ALA A 171 -0.89 37.84 17.79
CA ALA A 171 0.00 38.56 16.87
C ALA A 171 1.29 39.06 17.53
N SER A 172 1.31 39.20 18.87
CA SER A 172 2.49 39.60 19.65
C SER A 172 3.39 38.43 20.09
N MET A 173 2.91 37.19 19.97
CA MET A 173 3.67 35.98 20.28
C MET A 173 4.59 35.58 19.11
N GLU A 174 5.75 36.23 19.00
CA GLU A 174 6.71 35.98 17.90
C GLU A 174 7.42 34.60 17.93
N THR A 175 7.19 33.76 18.94
CA THR A 175 7.89 32.46 19.06
C THR A 175 7.18 31.34 18.29
N GLU A 176 7.75 31.02 17.12
CA GLU A 176 7.60 29.76 16.38
C GLU A 176 6.18 29.45 15.86
N LYS A 177 5.75 30.22 14.86
CA LYS A 177 4.60 29.90 14.01
C LYS A 177 4.80 28.56 13.31
N TYR A 178 4.20 27.51 13.89
CA TYR A 178 3.96 26.26 13.19
C TYR A 178 3.04 26.50 12.00
N THR A 179 3.12 25.65 10.97
CA THR A 179 2.14 25.63 9.89
C THR A 179 1.59 24.23 9.68
N ILE A 180 0.37 24.15 9.16
CA ILE A 180 -0.37 22.92 8.93
C ILE A 180 -0.45 22.70 7.42
N SER A 181 -0.14 21.49 6.97
CA SER A 181 -0.32 21.05 5.58
C SER A 181 -1.09 19.73 5.53
N LEU A 182 -1.95 19.58 4.54
CA LEU A 182 -2.64 18.31 4.24
C LEU A 182 -2.10 17.77 2.92
N LEU A 183 -1.79 16.47 2.91
CA LEU A 183 -1.14 15.77 1.81
C LEU A 183 -2.00 14.58 1.40
N ALA A 184 -2.05 14.27 0.11
CA ALA A 184 -2.61 13.01 -0.38
C ALA A 184 -1.70 12.35 -1.41
N PHE A 185 -1.67 11.02 -1.37
CA PHE A 185 -0.80 10.18 -2.18
C PHE A 185 -1.49 8.88 -2.57
N LYS A 186 -1.44 8.52 -3.85
CA LYS A 186 -1.96 7.26 -4.38
C LYS A 186 -0.84 6.23 -4.37
N ARG A 187 -0.93 5.15 -3.59
CA ARG A 187 0.01 4.01 -3.67
C ARG A 187 -0.48 3.02 -4.72
N ASP A 188 0.39 2.65 -5.66
CA ASP A 188 0.11 1.67 -6.71
C ASP A 188 1.35 0.82 -7.03
N ALA A 189 1.16 -0.17 -7.92
CA ALA A 189 2.23 -1.06 -8.37
C ALA A 189 3.33 -0.40 -9.23
N SER A 190 3.26 0.91 -9.51
CA SER A 190 4.30 1.71 -10.19
C SER A 190 5.14 2.56 -9.23
N GLY A 191 4.85 2.49 -7.93
CA GLY A 191 5.49 3.29 -6.88
C GLY A 191 4.63 4.46 -6.39
N GLY A 192 3.44 4.66 -6.97
CA GLY A 192 2.48 5.68 -6.57
C GLY A 192 2.78 7.11 -7.04
N ASP A 193 1.81 8.00 -6.86
CA ASP A 193 1.81 9.39 -7.35
C ASP A 193 1.07 10.33 -6.38
N ARG A 194 1.36 11.63 -6.43
CA ARG A 194 0.69 12.65 -5.61
C ARG A 194 -0.77 12.83 -6.04
N VAL A 195 -1.64 13.14 -5.09
CA VAL A 195 -3.08 13.35 -5.31
C VAL A 195 -3.43 14.79 -4.96
N HIS A 196 -4.11 15.47 -5.90
CA HIS A 196 -4.62 16.82 -5.69
C HIS A 196 -5.75 16.82 -4.65
N ILE A 197 -5.60 17.68 -3.64
CA ILE A 197 -6.64 18.07 -2.70
C ILE A 197 -7.02 19.53 -2.98
N GLN A 198 -8.24 19.73 -3.47
CA GLN A 198 -8.78 21.08 -3.64
C GLN A 198 -8.78 21.82 -2.30
N ASN A 199 -8.39 23.10 -2.33
CA ASN A 199 -8.16 24.01 -1.20
C ASN A 199 -6.83 23.83 -0.42
N TYR A 200 -6.06 22.76 -0.65
CA TYR A 200 -4.87 22.44 0.16
C TYR A 200 -3.55 22.36 -0.63
N ASP A 201 -3.61 22.25 -1.95
CA ASP A 201 -2.45 22.31 -2.82
C ASP A 201 -2.76 22.99 -4.16
N THR A 202 -1.73 23.16 -4.97
CA THR A 202 -1.79 23.76 -6.31
C THR A 202 -1.50 22.75 -7.44
N TYR A 203 -1.58 21.44 -7.14
CA TYR A 203 -1.39 20.40 -8.15
C TYR A 203 -2.50 20.44 -9.21
N THR A 204 -2.13 20.18 -10.45
CA THR A 204 -3.12 19.88 -11.49
C THR A 204 -3.64 18.46 -11.30
N ASN A 205 -4.95 18.27 -11.46
CA ASN A 205 -5.51 16.92 -11.62
C ASN A 205 -4.79 16.18 -12.75
N ARG A 206 -4.56 14.88 -12.56
CA ARG A 206 -4.09 13.96 -13.59
C ARG A 206 -5.22 13.67 -14.58
N ASP A 207 -4.93 12.85 -15.59
CA ASP A 207 -5.91 12.39 -16.58
C ASP A 207 -7.20 11.89 -15.92
N TYR A 208 -8.34 12.42 -16.36
CA TYR A 208 -9.64 12.03 -15.85
C TYR A 208 -10.03 10.66 -16.39
N VAL A 209 -9.98 9.63 -15.54
CA VAL A 209 -10.31 8.25 -15.89
C VAL A 209 -11.52 7.80 -15.08
N THR A 210 -12.51 7.20 -15.75
CA THR A 210 -13.61 6.48 -15.08
C THR A 210 -13.41 4.99 -15.30
N ILE A 211 -13.25 4.23 -14.23
CA ILE A 211 -13.12 2.77 -14.31
C ILE A 211 -14.51 2.19 -14.64
N ALA A 212 -14.63 1.55 -15.79
CA ALA A 212 -15.91 1.04 -16.29
C ALA A 212 -16.48 -0.06 -15.38
N ARG A 213 -17.69 0.15 -14.85
CA ARG A 213 -18.40 -0.87 -14.06
C ARG A 213 -19.07 -1.95 -14.91
N TRP A 214 -19.31 -1.67 -16.19
CA TRP A 214 -20.00 -2.58 -17.11
C TRP A 214 -19.13 -2.85 -18.34
N VAL A 215 -18.30 -3.88 -18.26
CA VAL A 215 -17.53 -4.40 -19.38
C VAL A 215 -18.38 -5.45 -20.11
N THR A 216 -18.60 -5.26 -21.41
CA THR A 216 -19.43 -6.14 -22.26
C THR A 216 -18.65 -6.77 -23.43
N SER A 217 -17.38 -6.45 -23.57
CA SER A 217 -16.53 -6.88 -24.69
C SER A 217 -15.08 -7.10 -24.26
N LEU A 218 -14.39 -7.97 -25.00
CA LEU A 218 -12.96 -8.24 -24.82
C LEU A 218 -12.11 -7.05 -25.27
N SER A 219 -11.14 -6.64 -24.45
CA SER A 219 -10.08 -5.70 -24.84
C SER A 219 -9.14 -6.29 -25.92
N SER A 220 -8.24 -5.48 -26.47
CA SER A 220 -7.16 -5.94 -27.36
C SER A 220 -6.33 -7.06 -26.72
N ASP A 221 -5.87 -6.79 -25.50
CA ASP A 221 -4.91 -7.62 -24.77
C ASP A 221 -5.58 -8.94 -24.35
N GLN A 222 -6.86 -8.86 -24.00
CA GLN A 222 -7.72 -10.02 -23.72
C GLN A 222 -7.91 -10.91 -24.96
N LYS A 223 -8.08 -10.35 -26.15
CA LYS A 223 -8.14 -11.16 -27.40
C LYS A 223 -6.81 -11.87 -27.64
N GLN A 224 -5.69 -11.16 -27.49
CA GLN A 224 -4.35 -11.73 -27.65
C GLN A 224 -4.05 -12.83 -26.61
N GLN A 225 -4.50 -12.65 -25.36
CA GLN A 225 -4.42 -13.64 -24.29
C GLN A 225 -5.22 -14.91 -24.63
N LEU A 226 -6.43 -14.76 -25.17
CA LEU A 226 -7.28 -15.87 -25.60
C LEU A 226 -6.66 -16.65 -26.78
N GLU A 227 -6.07 -15.95 -27.74
CA GLU A 227 -5.31 -16.55 -28.85
C GLU A 227 -4.10 -17.35 -28.34
N ALA A 228 -3.30 -16.78 -27.44
CA ALA A 228 -2.16 -17.47 -26.84
C ALA A 228 -2.58 -18.72 -26.05
N LEU A 229 -3.72 -18.67 -25.35
CA LEU A 229 -4.28 -19.81 -24.63
C LEU A 229 -4.77 -20.93 -25.56
N ASN A 230 -5.27 -20.61 -26.75
CA ASN A 230 -5.65 -21.60 -27.75
C ASN A 230 -4.44 -22.41 -28.24
N ASP A 231 -3.33 -21.73 -28.55
CA ASP A 231 -2.07 -22.40 -28.93
C ASP A 231 -1.53 -23.28 -27.80
N ILE A 232 -1.62 -22.81 -26.56
CA ILE A 232 -1.23 -23.59 -25.37
C ILE A 232 -2.13 -24.82 -25.18
N ALA A 233 -3.45 -24.68 -25.33
CA ALA A 233 -4.40 -25.78 -25.22
C ALA A 233 -4.07 -26.88 -26.24
N LYS A 234 -3.81 -26.51 -27.50
CA LYS A 234 -3.36 -27.44 -28.55
C LYS A 234 -2.05 -28.13 -28.20
N GLN A 235 -1.04 -27.39 -27.74
CA GLN A 235 0.24 -27.98 -27.32
C GLN A 235 0.12 -28.94 -26.12
N ASN A 236 -0.74 -28.63 -25.15
CA ASN A 236 -0.98 -29.46 -23.97
C ASN A 236 -1.82 -30.70 -24.32
N ASN A 237 -2.79 -30.57 -25.22
CA ASN A 237 -3.55 -31.69 -25.79
C ASN A 237 -2.70 -32.63 -26.66
N LEU A 238 -1.48 -32.23 -27.07
CA LEU A 238 -0.54 -33.08 -27.81
C LEU A 238 0.56 -33.74 -26.95
N LYS A 239 0.79 -33.30 -25.70
CA LYS A 239 1.90 -33.79 -24.85
C LYS A 239 1.40 -34.75 -23.76
N LYS A 240 1.98 -35.96 -23.68
CA LYS A 240 1.95 -36.78 -22.44
C LYS A 240 3.01 -36.21 -21.48
N ILE A 241 2.57 -35.43 -20.49
CA ILE A 241 3.44 -34.56 -19.68
C ILE A 241 4.18 -35.32 -18.56
N ASN A 242 5.49 -35.09 -18.46
CA ASN A 242 6.24 -35.16 -17.20
C ASN A 242 7.26 -33.99 -17.11
N VAL A 243 6.76 -32.77 -17.31
CA VAL A 243 7.55 -31.53 -17.52
C VAL A 243 7.86 -30.79 -16.21
N PHE A 244 7.20 -31.14 -15.09
CA PHE A 244 7.50 -30.56 -13.77
C PHE A 244 8.95 -30.81 -13.34
N ASN A 245 9.51 -31.97 -13.69
CA ASN A 245 10.94 -32.21 -13.51
C ASN A 245 11.77 -31.25 -14.35
N GLU A 246 11.43 -30.96 -15.62
CA GLU A 246 12.25 -30.11 -16.49
C GLU A 246 12.35 -28.65 -16.02
N LEU A 247 11.29 -28.03 -15.48
CA LEU A 247 11.41 -26.63 -15.02
C LEU A 247 12.12 -26.53 -13.65
N LYS A 248 11.84 -27.47 -12.74
CA LYS A 248 12.62 -27.60 -11.48
C LYS A 248 14.09 -27.85 -11.81
N ILE A 249 14.38 -28.74 -12.75
CA ILE A 249 15.73 -28.99 -13.27
C ILE A 249 16.31 -27.73 -13.92
N ARG A 250 15.57 -26.94 -14.73
CA ARG A 250 16.11 -25.70 -15.31
C ARG A 250 16.51 -24.67 -14.27
N LEU A 251 15.64 -24.34 -13.31
CA LEU A 251 15.99 -23.40 -12.24
C LEU A 251 17.15 -23.92 -11.38
N LEU A 252 17.15 -25.22 -11.04
CA LEU A 252 18.27 -25.86 -10.33
C LEU A 252 19.53 -26.06 -11.19
N ASN A 253 19.46 -25.95 -12.52
CA ASN A 253 20.59 -25.99 -13.44
C ASN A 253 21.21 -24.60 -13.65
N GLU A 254 20.42 -23.53 -13.62
CA GLU A 254 20.94 -22.15 -13.57
C GLU A 254 21.63 -21.88 -12.22
N PHE A 255 21.15 -22.49 -11.13
CA PHE A 255 21.93 -22.70 -9.91
C PHE A 255 23.00 -23.78 -10.11
N LYS A 256 23.98 -23.49 -10.98
CA LYS A 256 25.11 -24.38 -11.23
C LYS A 256 25.72 -24.82 -9.91
N SER A 257 26.03 -26.11 -9.83
CA SER A 257 26.68 -26.71 -8.67
C SER A 257 27.91 -25.89 -8.29
N ILE A 258 27.93 -25.36 -7.05
CA ILE A 258 29.11 -24.74 -6.44
C ILE A 258 30.25 -25.76 -6.18
N SER A 259 30.22 -26.95 -6.80
CA SER A 259 31.28 -27.94 -6.72
C SER A 259 32.65 -27.37 -7.07
N CYS A 260 32.76 -26.34 -7.93
CA CYS A 260 34.04 -25.67 -8.17
C CYS A 260 34.59 -24.94 -6.94
N ILE A 261 33.75 -24.39 -6.04
CA ILE A 261 34.21 -23.76 -4.78
C ILE A 261 34.71 -24.84 -3.80
N LYS A 262 34.10 -26.03 -3.85
CA LYS A 262 34.42 -27.18 -3.01
C LYS A 262 35.68 -27.91 -3.48
N GLU A 263 35.86 -28.04 -4.79
CA GLU A 263 37.06 -28.54 -5.44
C GLU A 263 38.23 -27.60 -5.15
N PHE A 264 38.05 -26.29 -5.36
CA PHE A 264 39.02 -25.26 -4.99
C PHE A 264 39.41 -25.31 -3.50
N LYS A 265 38.44 -25.48 -2.59
CA LYS A 265 38.67 -25.65 -1.15
C LYS A 265 39.52 -26.89 -0.86
N ASN A 266 39.24 -28.03 -1.49
CA ASN A 266 40.04 -29.25 -1.34
C ASN A 266 41.47 -29.06 -1.91
N ASN A 267 41.60 -28.47 -3.11
CA ASN A 267 42.88 -28.21 -3.76
C ASN A 267 43.73 -27.20 -2.96
N SER A 268 43.09 -26.22 -2.30
CA SER A 268 43.73 -25.29 -1.37
C SER A 268 44.29 -25.99 -0.13
N ILE A 269 43.52 -26.92 0.45
CA ILE A 269 43.95 -27.76 1.59
C ILE A 269 45.09 -28.68 1.17
N GLU A 270 45.00 -29.33 0.00
CA GLU A 270 46.04 -30.20 -0.52
C GLU A 270 47.34 -29.42 -0.80
N PHE A 271 47.26 -28.21 -1.37
CA PHE A 271 48.42 -27.36 -1.62
C PHE A 271 49.20 -27.04 -0.34
N VAL A 272 48.50 -26.71 0.76
CA VAL A 272 49.12 -26.42 2.06
C VAL A 272 49.68 -27.68 2.73
N ASN A 273 48.95 -28.78 2.66
CA ASN A 273 49.31 -30.04 3.32
C ASN A 273 50.27 -30.92 2.52
N ASN A 274 50.59 -30.57 1.27
CA ASN A 274 51.53 -31.30 0.44
C ASN A 274 52.90 -31.35 1.12
N ILE A 275 53.33 -32.55 1.53
CA ILE A 275 54.53 -32.79 2.35
C ILE A 275 55.80 -32.21 1.69
N GLN A 276 55.86 -32.15 0.35
CA GLN A 276 57.01 -31.59 -0.38
C GLN A 276 57.01 -30.06 -0.47
N LEU A 277 55.89 -29.40 -0.11
CA LEU A 277 55.72 -27.95 -0.16
C LEU A 277 55.49 -27.32 1.23
N ASN A 278 55.06 -28.11 2.22
CA ASN A 278 54.61 -27.65 3.54
C ASN A 278 55.64 -26.77 4.27
N GLU A 279 56.95 -27.08 4.18
CA GLU A 279 58.03 -26.26 4.75
C GLU A 279 58.30 -24.94 3.97
N LEU A 280 57.84 -24.86 2.71
CA LEU A 280 58.04 -23.71 1.82
C LEU A 280 56.84 -22.74 1.81
N VAL A 281 55.68 -23.16 2.33
CA VAL A 281 54.48 -22.32 2.47
C VAL A 281 54.59 -21.48 3.75
N PRO A 282 54.56 -20.13 3.69
CA PRO A 282 54.62 -19.28 4.88
C PRO A 282 53.45 -19.53 5.84
N THR A 283 53.69 -19.45 7.15
CA THR A 283 52.64 -19.64 8.18
C THR A 283 51.43 -18.72 7.98
N GLU A 284 51.67 -17.47 7.57
CA GLU A 284 50.61 -16.49 7.27
C GLU A 284 49.69 -16.95 6.11
N VAL A 285 50.27 -17.58 5.09
CA VAL A 285 49.53 -18.18 3.98
C VAL A 285 48.67 -19.36 4.45
N LYS A 286 49.19 -20.20 5.35
CA LYS A 286 48.41 -21.31 5.94
C LYS A 286 47.21 -20.78 6.71
N ASN A 287 47.42 -19.81 7.60
CA ASN A 287 46.37 -19.18 8.39
C ASN A 287 45.29 -18.52 7.51
N LYS A 288 45.67 -17.82 6.43
CA LYS A 288 44.69 -17.24 5.49
C LYS A 288 43.95 -18.29 4.67
N ILE A 289 44.58 -19.41 4.31
CA ILE A 289 43.88 -20.53 3.64
C ILE A 289 42.90 -21.22 4.60
N GLU A 290 43.23 -21.37 5.89
CA GLU A 290 42.27 -21.84 6.91
C GLU A 290 41.06 -20.90 7.06
N GLN A 291 41.30 -19.58 7.11
CA GLN A 291 40.22 -18.58 7.13
C GLN A 291 39.36 -18.63 5.86
N LEU A 292 39.99 -18.76 4.69
CA LEU A 292 39.31 -18.91 3.40
C LEU A 292 38.42 -20.16 3.37
N ASN A 293 38.89 -21.28 3.93
CA ASN A 293 38.13 -22.52 4.04
C ASN A 293 36.90 -22.37 4.95
N LEU A 294 36.99 -21.59 6.04
CA LEU A 294 35.84 -21.27 6.89
C LEU A 294 34.82 -20.38 6.17
N LEU A 295 35.28 -19.37 5.43
CA LEU A 295 34.43 -18.50 4.61
C LEU A 295 33.71 -19.29 3.50
N ILE A 296 34.42 -20.17 2.81
CA ILE A 296 33.83 -21.07 1.80
C ILE A 296 32.81 -22.01 2.44
N SER A 297 33.10 -22.58 3.61
CA SER A 297 32.14 -23.44 4.32
C SER A 297 30.86 -22.70 4.70
N ARG A 298 30.97 -21.42 5.11
CA ARG A 298 29.81 -20.57 5.40
C ARG A 298 29.02 -20.22 4.13
N PHE A 299 29.71 -19.94 3.03
CA PHE A 299 29.08 -19.74 1.71
C PHE A 299 28.38 -21.01 1.22
N GLU A 300 28.99 -22.19 1.37
CA GLU A 300 28.37 -23.50 1.09
C GLU A 300 27.06 -23.65 1.89
N THR A 301 27.06 -23.37 3.20
CA THR A 301 25.84 -23.43 4.03
C THR A 301 24.77 -22.44 3.58
N LEU A 302 25.10 -21.17 3.37
CA LEU A 302 24.14 -20.15 2.93
C LEU A 302 23.53 -20.48 1.56
N PHE A 303 24.34 -20.99 0.63
CA PHE A 303 23.88 -21.44 -0.67
C PHE A 303 22.97 -22.67 -0.58
N GLN A 304 23.27 -23.63 0.31
CA GLN A 304 22.41 -24.80 0.53
C GLN A 304 21.10 -24.44 1.25
N LEU A 305 21.09 -23.44 2.14
CA LEU A 305 19.87 -22.92 2.76
C LEU A 305 18.98 -22.28 1.70
N LEU A 306 19.47 -21.25 0.98
CA LEU A 306 18.74 -20.64 -0.14
C LEU A 306 18.22 -21.69 -1.14
N LYS A 307 19.05 -22.68 -1.50
CA LYS A 307 18.63 -23.81 -2.34
C LYS A 307 17.51 -24.65 -1.71
N THR A 308 17.59 -24.96 -0.42
CA THR A 308 16.56 -25.72 0.30
C THR A 308 15.26 -24.93 0.39
N ASP A 309 15.32 -23.64 0.68
CA ASP A 309 14.16 -22.76 0.81
C ASP A 309 13.46 -22.57 -0.54
N MET A 310 14.23 -22.45 -1.63
CA MET A 310 13.72 -22.52 -3.01
C MET A 310 13.20 -23.92 -3.42
N GLU A 311 13.75 -25.01 -2.87
CA GLU A 311 13.26 -26.37 -3.14
C GLU A 311 11.99 -26.72 -2.35
N GLN A 312 11.77 -26.08 -1.20
CA GLN A 312 10.63 -26.30 -0.30
C GLN A 312 9.51 -25.26 -0.44
N TRP A 313 9.74 -24.13 -1.15
CA TRP A 313 8.72 -23.12 -1.47
C TRP A 313 8.05 -22.44 -0.26
N GLN A 314 8.77 -22.33 0.88
CA GLN A 314 8.24 -21.74 2.14
C GLN A 314 8.59 -20.25 2.32
N ILE A 315 8.56 -19.46 1.23
CA ILE A 315 8.96 -18.05 1.26
C ILE A 315 7.71 -17.18 1.44
N ASN A 316 7.55 -16.59 2.63
CA ASN A 316 6.36 -15.82 2.98
C ASN A 316 6.33 -14.40 2.37
N LEU A 317 7.48 -13.82 2.02
CA LEU A 317 7.58 -12.53 1.33
C LEU A 317 8.71 -12.53 0.28
N LEU A 318 8.45 -11.95 -0.89
CA LEU A 318 9.44 -11.78 -1.97
C LEU A 318 10.67 -10.94 -1.57
N PHE A 319 10.58 -10.19 -0.46
CA PHE A 319 11.65 -9.35 0.07
C PHE A 319 12.76 -10.14 0.76
N ASP A 320 12.49 -11.36 1.26
CA ASP A 320 13.48 -12.14 2.02
C ASP A 320 14.60 -12.68 1.11
N ILE A 321 14.24 -13.11 -0.11
CA ILE A 321 15.18 -13.55 -1.16
C ILE A 321 16.25 -12.49 -1.46
N LYS A 322 15.88 -11.20 -1.43
CA LYS A 322 16.82 -10.09 -1.68
C LYS A 322 17.94 -10.10 -0.63
N ASN A 323 17.57 -10.16 0.64
CA ASN A 323 18.51 -10.08 1.75
C ASN A 323 19.44 -11.30 1.77
N GLU A 324 18.93 -12.48 1.43
CA GLU A 324 19.72 -13.71 1.29
C GLU A 324 20.70 -13.65 0.11
N VAL A 325 20.25 -13.23 -1.07
CA VAL A 325 21.11 -13.06 -2.26
C VAL A 325 22.19 -11.99 -2.02
N GLU A 326 21.85 -10.84 -1.44
CA GLU A 326 22.81 -9.80 -1.08
C GLU A 326 23.82 -10.30 -0.03
N THR A 327 23.36 -11.09 0.95
CA THR A 327 24.23 -11.74 1.94
C THR A 327 25.20 -12.72 1.27
N ILE A 328 24.75 -13.55 0.33
CA ILE A 328 25.61 -14.52 -0.37
C ILE A 328 26.62 -13.80 -1.29
N ILE A 329 26.21 -12.76 -2.01
CA ILE A 329 27.13 -11.93 -2.83
C ILE A 329 28.19 -11.25 -1.94
N SER A 330 27.81 -10.75 -0.76
CA SER A 330 28.75 -10.17 0.21
C SER A 330 29.77 -11.19 0.71
N HIS A 331 29.34 -12.42 1.02
CA HIS A 331 30.25 -13.51 1.38
C HIS A 331 31.17 -13.92 0.22
N LEU A 332 30.67 -13.95 -1.02
CA LEU A 332 31.47 -14.25 -2.21
C LEU A 332 32.58 -13.20 -2.44
N LYS A 333 32.27 -11.90 -2.29
CA LYS A 333 33.27 -10.81 -2.33
C LYS A 333 34.30 -10.91 -1.20
N THR A 334 33.87 -11.37 -0.02
CA THR A 334 34.77 -11.60 1.13
C THR A 334 35.74 -12.75 0.86
N ILE A 335 35.29 -13.81 0.18
CA ILE A 335 36.13 -14.93 -0.28
C ILE A 335 37.17 -14.43 -1.31
N ASP A 336 36.75 -13.66 -2.32
CA ASP A 336 37.64 -13.07 -3.34
C ASP A 336 38.72 -12.17 -2.73
N THR A 337 38.33 -11.28 -1.82
CA THR A 337 39.28 -10.41 -1.10
C THR A 337 40.34 -11.23 -0.35
N ASN A 338 39.93 -12.27 0.39
CA ASN A 338 40.85 -13.13 1.12
C ASN A 338 41.72 -14.00 0.20
N PHE A 339 41.21 -14.41 -0.96
CA PHE A 339 42.01 -15.15 -1.95
C PHE A 339 43.03 -14.26 -2.67
N SER A 340 42.68 -13.00 -2.95
CA SER A 340 43.60 -12.00 -3.48
C SER A 340 44.77 -11.75 -2.54
N ASP A 341 44.54 -11.69 -1.22
CA ASP A 341 45.59 -11.62 -0.21
C ASP A 341 46.52 -12.85 -0.25
N VAL A 342 45.96 -14.07 -0.26
CA VAL A 342 46.74 -15.32 -0.37
C VAL A 342 47.59 -15.33 -1.63
N THR A 343 47.00 -14.92 -2.75
CA THR A 343 47.67 -14.80 -4.05
C THR A 343 48.81 -13.78 -4.00
N THR A 344 48.61 -12.64 -3.34
CA THR A 344 49.62 -11.59 -3.16
C THR A 344 50.80 -12.09 -2.33
N LEU A 345 50.55 -12.76 -1.20
CA LEU A 345 51.57 -13.35 -0.35
C LEU A 345 52.37 -14.45 -1.08
N ILE A 346 51.70 -15.37 -1.78
CA ILE A 346 52.39 -16.45 -2.50
C ILE A 346 53.15 -15.94 -3.72
N ASN A 347 52.69 -14.87 -4.39
CA ASN A 347 53.41 -14.24 -5.50
C ASN A 347 54.79 -13.70 -5.12
N GLN A 348 55.05 -13.45 -3.83
CA GLN A 348 56.35 -13.03 -3.29
C GLN A 348 57.28 -14.23 -2.99
N THR A 349 56.79 -15.46 -3.12
CA THR A 349 57.53 -16.70 -2.81
C THR A 349 58.00 -17.44 -4.07
N ARG A 350 58.91 -18.40 -3.89
CA ARG A 350 59.31 -19.35 -4.94
C ARG A 350 58.19 -20.34 -5.35
N LEU A 351 57.04 -20.35 -4.67
CA LEU A 351 55.91 -21.22 -4.98
C LEU A 351 54.93 -20.63 -6.02
N LYS A 352 55.11 -19.37 -6.45
CA LYS A 352 54.25 -18.68 -7.42
C LYS A 352 53.79 -19.55 -8.60
N THR A 353 54.72 -20.17 -9.31
CA THR A 353 54.41 -21.01 -10.49
C THR A 353 53.64 -22.29 -10.16
N LYS A 354 53.79 -22.82 -8.94
CA LYS A 354 53.02 -23.98 -8.45
C LYS A 354 51.62 -23.60 -7.97
N PHE A 355 51.41 -22.33 -7.61
CA PHE A 355 50.12 -21.81 -7.12
C PHE A 355 49.23 -21.22 -8.24
N MET A 356 49.82 -20.78 -9.36
CA MET A 356 49.09 -20.25 -10.51
C MET A 356 47.90 -21.11 -11.01
N PRO A 357 47.96 -22.46 -11.02
CA PRO A 357 46.80 -23.28 -11.37
C PRO A 357 45.59 -23.02 -10.45
N LEU A 358 45.82 -22.93 -9.14
CA LEU A 358 44.77 -22.66 -8.14
C LEU A 358 44.18 -21.25 -8.29
N VAL A 359 44.99 -20.27 -8.70
CA VAL A 359 44.52 -18.92 -9.06
C VAL A 359 43.62 -18.94 -10.30
N SER A 360 43.98 -19.73 -11.32
CA SER A 360 43.16 -19.88 -12.52
C SER A 360 41.84 -20.60 -12.23
N GLU A 361 41.86 -21.63 -11.37
CA GLU A 361 40.69 -22.36 -10.90
C GLU A 361 39.72 -21.42 -10.15
N PHE A 362 40.24 -20.68 -9.17
CA PHE A 362 39.45 -19.71 -8.40
C PHE A 362 38.79 -18.67 -9.30
N ASN A 363 39.57 -17.99 -10.15
CA ASN A 363 39.06 -16.92 -11.01
C ASN A 363 37.95 -17.42 -11.96
N THR A 364 38.09 -18.65 -12.46
CA THR A 364 37.08 -19.27 -13.35
C THR A 364 35.80 -19.60 -12.59
N CYS A 365 35.92 -20.14 -11.38
CA CYS A 365 34.78 -20.45 -10.51
C CYS A 365 34.07 -19.17 -10.05
N TYR A 366 34.82 -18.17 -9.55
CA TYR A 366 34.31 -16.87 -9.12
C TYR A 366 33.58 -16.14 -10.26
N ALA A 367 34.18 -16.06 -11.46
CA ALA A 367 33.54 -15.41 -12.61
C ALA A 367 32.23 -16.08 -13.02
N THR A 368 32.13 -17.42 -12.88
CA THR A 368 30.91 -18.17 -13.14
C THR A 368 29.85 -17.86 -12.10
N ILE A 369 30.18 -18.01 -10.81
CA ILE A 369 29.25 -17.77 -9.69
C ILE A 369 28.76 -16.30 -9.69
N ASN A 370 29.65 -15.33 -9.89
CA ASN A 370 29.31 -13.91 -9.93
C ASN A 370 28.40 -13.56 -11.12
N LYS A 371 28.56 -14.20 -12.28
CA LYS A 371 27.66 -14.03 -13.43
C LYS A 371 26.26 -14.58 -13.15
N ASP A 372 26.18 -15.75 -12.50
CA ASP A 372 24.92 -16.39 -12.15
C ASP A 372 24.16 -15.50 -11.12
N PHE A 373 24.84 -14.94 -10.11
CA PHE A 373 24.25 -13.98 -9.16
C PHE A 373 23.86 -12.62 -9.75
N GLU A 374 24.65 -12.02 -10.66
CA GLU A 374 24.25 -10.77 -11.32
C GLU A 374 23.03 -10.98 -12.25
N THR A 375 22.85 -12.18 -12.81
CA THR A 375 21.64 -12.53 -13.58
C THR A 375 20.40 -12.56 -12.67
N ILE A 376 20.49 -13.17 -11.49
CA ILE A 376 19.43 -13.17 -10.47
C ILE A 376 19.11 -11.74 -10.02
N LYS A 377 20.14 -10.92 -9.76
CA LYS A 377 20.02 -9.52 -9.34
C LYS A 377 19.37 -8.63 -10.40
N GLN A 378 19.65 -8.84 -11.69
CA GLN A 378 18.98 -8.12 -12.79
C GLN A 378 17.50 -8.49 -12.89
N GLY A 379 17.15 -9.78 -12.70
CA GLY A 379 15.76 -10.23 -12.61
C GLY A 379 15.02 -9.60 -11.43
N ALA A 380 15.68 -9.46 -10.27
CA ALA A 380 15.11 -8.83 -9.09
C ALA A 380 15.04 -7.30 -9.18
N ALA A 381 15.96 -6.63 -9.87
CA ALA A 381 16.00 -5.16 -10.00
C ALA A 381 14.74 -4.56 -10.66
N LEU A 382 14.10 -5.30 -11.57
CA LEU A 382 12.80 -4.93 -12.16
C LEU A 382 11.68 -4.78 -11.12
N LEU A 383 11.80 -5.40 -9.96
CA LEU A 383 10.84 -5.30 -8.85
C LEU A 383 11.17 -4.13 -7.89
N PHE A 384 12.39 -3.58 -7.91
CA PHE A 384 12.88 -2.62 -6.91
C PHE A 384 12.86 -1.15 -7.34
N ASN A 385 12.79 -0.83 -8.66
CA ASN A 385 12.62 0.56 -9.11
C ASN A 385 11.32 1.21 -8.57
N LEU A 386 10.33 0.40 -8.18
CA LEU A 386 9.08 0.83 -7.56
C LEU A 386 9.30 1.52 -6.19
N GLN A 387 10.32 1.11 -5.43
CA GLN A 387 10.58 1.62 -4.09
C GLN A 387 11.20 3.03 -4.11
N ASN A 388 12.03 3.35 -5.12
CA ASN A 388 12.66 4.66 -5.23
C ASN A 388 11.68 5.75 -5.70
N ASN A 389 10.75 5.40 -6.61
CA ASN A 389 9.67 6.29 -7.03
C ASN A 389 8.77 6.69 -5.85
N TYR A 390 8.43 5.71 -4.99
CA TYR A 390 7.64 5.92 -3.77
C TYR A 390 8.26 6.94 -2.81
N ILE A 391 9.58 6.84 -2.58
CA ILE A 391 10.30 7.76 -1.69
C ILE A 391 10.39 9.18 -2.30
N ALA A 392 10.63 9.28 -3.61
CA ALA A 392 10.71 10.57 -4.31
C ALA A 392 9.36 11.32 -4.32
N ASN A 393 8.26 10.61 -4.56
CA ASN A 393 6.94 11.22 -4.68
C ASN A 393 6.32 11.61 -3.32
N LYS A 394 6.74 10.97 -2.20
CA LYS A 394 6.31 11.31 -0.84
C LYS A 394 6.92 12.60 -0.28
N ALA A 395 8.02 13.11 -0.83
CA ALA A 395 8.60 14.39 -0.39
C ALA A 395 7.60 15.54 -0.58
N ILE A 396 7.44 16.41 0.43
CA ILE A 396 6.57 17.59 0.35
C ILE A 396 7.12 18.53 -0.73
N GLY A 397 6.31 18.76 -1.77
CA GLY A 397 6.63 19.70 -2.84
C GLY A 397 6.32 21.14 -2.46
N THR A 398 6.88 22.09 -3.21
CA THR A 398 6.60 23.52 -3.09
C THR A 398 5.16 23.90 -3.45
N GLU A 399 4.42 22.97 -4.07
CA GLU A 399 3.02 23.14 -4.48
C GLU A 399 2.00 22.89 -3.36
N VAL A 400 2.44 22.28 -2.25
CA VAL A 400 1.60 22.03 -1.05
C VAL A 400 1.48 23.31 -0.24
N LEU A 401 0.26 23.72 0.07
CA LEU A 401 0.03 24.94 0.84
C LEU A 401 0.27 24.70 2.34
N ALA A 402 0.72 25.76 3.01
CA ALA A 402 0.99 25.79 4.44
C ALA A 402 0.08 26.84 5.09
N PHE A 403 -0.68 26.42 6.09
CA PHE A 403 -1.75 27.21 6.71
C PHE A 403 -1.42 27.53 8.17
N SER A 404 -1.84 28.71 8.65
CA SER A 404 -2.09 28.93 10.08
C SER A 404 -3.43 28.30 10.45
N LEU A 405 -3.75 28.18 11.74
CA LEU A 405 -5.01 27.60 12.17
C LEU A 405 -6.23 28.44 11.73
N ASP A 406 -6.10 29.76 11.79
CA ASP A 406 -7.08 30.75 11.34
C ASP A 406 -7.41 30.61 9.85
N ASN A 407 -6.40 30.46 8.98
CA ASN A 407 -6.60 30.34 7.53
C ASN A 407 -6.72 28.89 7.00
N LEU A 408 -6.60 27.89 7.88
CA LEU A 408 -6.83 26.47 7.55
C LEU A 408 -8.27 26.27 7.03
N PRO A 409 -8.48 25.73 5.81
CA PRO A 409 -9.82 25.50 5.27
C PRO A 409 -10.56 24.39 6.02
N ASP A 410 -11.82 24.58 6.40
CA ASP A 410 -12.58 23.54 7.11
C ASP A 410 -12.78 22.26 6.26
N THR A 411 -12.76 22.40 4.93
CA THR A 411 -13.00 21.32 3.97
C THR A 411 -12.02 21.30 2.80
N GLY A 412 -11.61 20.09 2.40
CA GLY A 412 -10.86 19.81 1.18
C GLY A 412 -11.52 18.71 0.35
N TYR A 413 -11.25 18.66 -0.96
CA TYR A 413 -11.92 17.70 -1.85
C TYR A 413 -10.92 16.94 -2.72
N ILE A 414 -11.03 15.60 -2.73
CA ILE A 414 -10.30 14.72 -3.65
C ILE A 414 -11.29 14.10 -4.62
N ASN A 415 -11.10 14.35 -5.91
CA ASN A 415 -11.82 13.62 -6.96
C ASN A 415 -10.99 12.41 -7.40
N LEU A 416 -11.36 11.19 -6.99
CA LEU A 416 -10.58 10.00 -7.35
C LEU A 416 -10.47 9.82 -8.86
N LYS A 417 -11.47 10.25 -9.65
CA LYS A 417 -11.39 10.17 -11.12
C LYS A 417 -10.26 11.01 -11.72
N GLY A 418 -9.82 12.07 -11.03
CA GLY A 418 -8.71 12.95 -11.42
C GLY A 418 -7.33 12.52 -10.93
N THR A 419 -7.17 11.32 -10.34
CA THR A 419 -5.86 10.80 -9.88
C THR A 419 -5.16 9.90 -10.92
N GLY A 420 -5.62 9.94 -12.18
CA GLY A 420 -5.04 9.16 -13.27
C GLY A 420 -5.55 7.71 -13.27
N GLN A 421 -4.73 6.80 -13.80
CA GLN A 421 -5.04 5.37 -13.84
C GLN A 421 -5.10 4.77 -12.42
N ARG A 422 -6.14 3.96 -12.17
CA ARG A 422 -6.35 3.23 -10.92
C ARG A 422 -6.76 1.80 -11.18
N LYS A 423 -6.45 0.89 -10.26
CA LYS A 423 -6.93 -0.50 -10.24
C LYS A 423 -7.47 -0.88 -8.85
N ASN A 424 -8.26 -1.95 -8.79
CA ASN A 424 -8.72 -2.53 -7.53
C ASN A 424 -7.52 -2.94 -6.67
N GLY A 425 -7.45 -2.44 -5.44
CA GLY A 425 -6.33 -2.66 -4.53
C GLY A 425 -5.22 -1.61 -4.61
N ASP A 426 -5.32 -0.61 -5.50
CA ASP A 426 -4.58 0.65 -5.31
C ASP A 426 -5.10 1.34 -4.04
N GLU A 427 -4.29 2.23 -3.46
CA GLU A 427 -4.63 2.85 -2.19
C GLU A 427 -4.47 4.38 -2.25
N LEU A 428 -5.16 5.05 -1.33
CA LEU A 428 -5.04 6.48 -1.08
C LEU A 428 -4.59 6.70 0.36
N LEU A 429 -3.44 7.33 0.51
CA LEU A 429 -2.91 7.83 1.77
C LEU A 429 -3.25 9.32 1.89
N ILE A 430 -3.73 9.74 3.05
CA ILE A 430 -3.95 11.15 3.43
C ILE A 430 -3.16 11.41 4.72
N GLU A 431 -2.31 12.42 4.72
CA GLU A 431 -1.46 12.80 5.85
C GLU A 431 -1.68 14.27 6.22
N LEU A 432 -2.06 14.52 7.48
CA LEU A 432 -2.05 15.85 8.07
C LEU A 432 -0.73 16.03 8.81
N VAL A 433 0.04 17.07 8.44
CA VAL A 433 1.36 17.33 9.01
C VAL A 433 1.45 18.71 9.65
N LEU A 434 2.10 18.75 10.82
CA LEU A 434 2.58 19.95 11.48
C LEU A 434 4.01 20.22 10.97
N ARG A 435 4.29 21.48 10.64
CA ARG A 435 5.57 21.95 10.13
C ARG A 435 6.12 22.99 11.08
N LEU A 436 7.22 22.68 11.75
CA LEU A 436 7.92 23.62 12.64
C LEU A 436 9.03 24.32 11.83
N PRO A 437 9.08 25.66 11.83
CA PRO A 437 10.05 26.41 11.04
C PRO A 437 11.49 26.11 11.48
N ALA A 438 12.43 26.27 10.55
CA ALA A 438 13.86 26.18 10.82
C ALA A 438 14.27 27.21 11.88
N THR A 439 14.72 26.76 13.04
CA THR A 439 15.19 27.64 14.13
C THR A 439 16.45 28.43 13.78
N ASN A 440 17.28 27.91 12.86
CA ASN A 440 18.51 28.55 12.36
C ASN A 440 18.74 28.12 10.89
N GLU A 441 19.60 28.83 10.15
CA GLU A 441 19.97 28.48 8.76
C GLU A 441 20.53 27.04 8.56
N ASN A 442 20.95 26.38 9.65
CA ASN A 442 21.53 25.02 9.63
C ASN A 442 20.59 23.93 10.20
N THR A 443 19.39 24.27 10.68
CA THR A 443 18.38 23.29 11.11
C THR A 443 17.31 23.14 10.03
N PRO A 444 17.06 21.94 9.47
CA PRO A 444 15.98 21.76 8.50
C PRO A 444 14.61 21.96 9.16
N GLU A 445 13.62 22.36 8.35
CA GLU A 445 12.20 22.37 8.75
C GLU A 445 11.80 20.97 9.28
N GLN A 446 11.18 20.93 10.46
CA GLN A 446 10.74 19.68 11.06
C GLN A 446 9.29 19.41 10.66
N VAL A 447 9.05 18.27 10.00
CA VAL A 447 7.73 17.82 9.57
C VAL A 447 7.29 16.66 10.46
N ILE A 448 6.09 16.78 11.04
CA ILE A 448 5.56 15.85 12.05
C ILE A 448 4.15 15.45 11.64
N THR A 449 3.89 14.15 11.45
CA THR A 449 2.56 13.65 11.08
C THR A 449 1.64 13.67 12.30
N MET A 450 0.55 14.45 12.22
CA MET A 450 -0.46 14.59 13.27
C MET A 450 -1.54 13.50 13.16
N GLU A 451 -2.03 13.22 11.94
CA GLU A 451 -2.90 12.09 11.64
C GLU A 451 -2.57 11.54 10.24
N GLN A 452 -2.69 10.22 10.08
CA GLN A 452 -2.54 9.51 8.81
C GLN A 452 -3.77 8.61 8.58
N ARG A 453 -4.34 8.66 7.38
CA ARG A 453 -5.47 7.82 6.94
C ARG A 453 -5.09 7.08 5.67
N GLU A 454 -5.21 5.76 5.67
CA GLU A 454 -4.90 4.89 4.52
C GLU A 454 -6.19 4.20 4.08
N PHE A 455 -6.59 4.40 2.81
CA PHE A 455 -7.81 3.88 2.21
C PHE A 455 -7.48 2.95 1.04
N ILE A 456 -8.17 1.82 0.90
CA ILE A 456 -8.05 0.93 -0.26
C ILE A 456 -9.15 1.26 -1.27
N MET A 457 -8.77 1.55 -2.52
CA MET A 457 -9.70 1.80 -3.62
C MET A 457 -10.17 0.49 -4.25
N GLN A 458 -11.48 0.33 -4.36
CA GLN A 458 -12.12 -0.88 -4.93
C GLN A 458 -13.32 -0.49 -5.78
N LEU A 459 -13.65 -1.25 -6.83
CA LEU A 459 -14.97 -1.17 -7.47
C LEU A 459 -16.02 -1.77 -6.54
N THR A 460 -16.72 -0.94 -5.77
CA THR A 460 -17.76 -1.39 -4.83
C THR A 460 -19.10 -1.61 -5.54
N GLY A 461 -19.96 -2.44 -4.96
CA GLY A 461 -21.27 -2.78 -5.53
C GLY A 461 -21.17 -3.64 -6.80
N PRO A 462 -22.26 -3.77 -7.57
CA PRO A 462 -22.32 -4.63 -8.76
C PRO A 462 -21.45 -4.09 -9.90
N ARG A 463 -20.74 -5.01 -10.56
CA ARG A 463 -19.86 -4.75 -11.71
C ARG A 463 -19.81 -5.98 -12.62
N SER A 464 -19.58 -5.78 -13.92
CA SER A 464 -19.22 -6.88 -14.83
C SER A 464 -17.75 -6.83 -15.22
N GLU A 465 -17.15 -8.01 -15.31
CA GLU A 465 -15.75 -8.24 -15.64
C GLU A 465 -15.64 -9.37 -16.66
N VAL A 466 -14.64 -9.30 -17.53
CA VAL A 466 -14.37 -10.39 -18.48
C VAL A 466 -13.12 -11.13 -18.02
N ALA A 467 -13.29 -12.37 -17.59
CA ALA A 467 -12.21 -13.26 -17.21
C ALA A 467 -11.84 -14.18 -18.37
N ILE A 468 -10.54 -14.33 -18.64
CA ILE A 468 -10.01 -15.28 -19.63
C ILE A 468 -9.18 -16.31 -18.92
N GLY A 469 -9.28 -17.56 -19.37
CA GLY A 469 -8.72 -18.68 -18.66
C GLY A 469 -8.61 -19.96 -19.48
N LEU A 470 -8.01 -20.96 -18.85
CA LEU A 470 -7.92 -22.31 -19.39
C LEU A 470 -8.74 -23.25 -18.50
N ILE A 471 -9.74 -23.89 -19.10
CA ILE A 471 -10.60 -24.84 -18.41
C ILE A 471 -10.25 -26.28 -18.79
N PHE A 472 -10.44 -27.18 -17.83
CA PHE A 472 -10.34 -28.62 -17.95
C PHE A 472 -11.75 -29.16 -18.19
N ALA A 473 -12.12 -29.31 -19.46
CA ALA A 473 -13.46 -29.68 -19.88
C ALA A 473 -13.62 -31.21 -19.93
N ASN A 474 -14.74 -31.72 -19.41
CA ASN A 474 -15.06 -33.14 -19.34
C ASN A 474 -16.48 -33.40 -19.89
N PRO A 475 -16.60 -33.94 -21.13
CA PRO A 475 -17.91 -34.24 -21.72
C PRO A 475 -18.61 -35.35 -20.93
N ILE A 476 -19.88 -35.11 -20.60
CA ILE A 476 -20.65 -35.98 -19.69
C ILE A 476 -20.98 -37.32 -20.37
N ASN A 477 -21.25 -37.30 -21.68
CA ASN A 477 -21.66 -38.48 -22.46
C ASN A 477 -20.59 -38.91 -23.49
N LYS A 478 -19.45 -39.40 -23.04
CA LYS A 478 -18.31 -39.76 -23.92
C LYS A 478 -18.61 -40.89 -24.90
N GLN A 479 -19.47 -41.81 -24.50
CA GLN A 479 -19.78 -43.03 -25.25
C GLN A 479 -20.58 -42.72 -26.53
N ASP A 480 -21.43 -41.68 -26.48
CA ASP A 480 -22.25 -41.26 -27.63
C ASP A 480 -21.45 -40.47 -28.68
N LEU A 481 -20.28 -39.92 -28.28
CA LEU A 481 -19.48 -38.98 -29.08
C LEU A 481 -18.33 -39.63 -29.88
N ASN A 482 -18.13 -40.96 -29.79
CA ASN A 482 -17.06 -41.69 -30.50
C ASN A 482 -15.62 -41.12 -30.33
N LEU A 483 -15.34 -40.43 -29.22
CA LEU A 483 -14.07 -39.77 -28.98
C LEU A 483 -12.93 -40.80 -28.82
N GLN A 484 -11.94 -40.78 -29.71
CA GLN A 484 -10.84 -41.78 -29.77
C GLN A 484 -9.76 -41.61 -28.67
N SER A 485 -10.10 -41.02 -27.52
CA SER A 485 -9.14 -40.57 -26.52
C SER A 485 -9.51 -41.11 -25.13
N ASP A 486 -8.60 -41.88 -24.52
CA ASP A 486 -8.69 -42.38 -23.13
C ASP A 486 -8.73 -41.26 -22.07
N ARG A 487 -8.70 -39.99 -22.47
CA ARG A 487 -8.50 -38.85 -21.58
C ARG A 487 -9.80 -38.37 -20.97
N ASN A 488 -9.76 -38.15 -19.66
CA ASN A 488 -10.94 -37.69 -18.94
C ASN A 488 -11.20 -36.18 -19.03
N PHE A 489 -10.17 -35.38 -19.31
CA PHE A 489 -10.26 -33.93 -19.40
C PHE A 489 -9.48 -33.42 -20.61
N PHE A 490 -9.99 -32.35 -21.23
CA PHE A 490 -9.39 -31.67 -22.36
C PHE A 490 -9.09 -30.23 -21.97
N TYR A 491 -7.90 -29.73 -22.35
CA TYR A 491 -7.58 -28.31 -22.17
C TYR A 491 -8.37 -27.50 -23.20
N THR A 492 -9.05 -26.46 -22.75
CA THR A 492 -9.93 -25.63 -23.58
C THR A 492 -9.78 -24.17 -23.16
N PRO A 493 -9.49 -23.23 -24.09
CA PRO A 493 -9.49 -21.81 -23.77
C PRO A 493 -10.93 -21.33 -23.55
N SER A 494 -11.11 -20.40 -22.62
CA SER A 494 -12.42 -19.85 -22.27
C SER A 494 -12.37 -18.36 -21.97
N ALA A 495 -13.42 -17.64 -22.36
CA ALA A 495 -13.72 -16.28 -21.96
C ALA A 495 -15.09 -16.24 -21.27
N ALA A 496 -15.13 -15.69 -20.06
CA ALA A 496 -16.32 -15.59 -19.24
C ALA A 496 -16.70 -14.13 -19.00
N LEU A 497 -17.96 -13.79 -19.21
CA LEU A 497 -18.54 -12.52 -18.77
C LEU A 497 -19.17 -12.73 -17.39
N LEU A 498 -18.53 -12.21 -16.36
CA LEU A 498 -18.88 -12.39 -14.95
C LEU A 498 -19.60 -11.17 -14.41
N LEU A 499 -20.68 -11.39 -13.66
CA LEU A 499 -21.22 -10.43 -12.70
C LEU A 499 -20.55 -10.68 -11.35
N LYS A 500 -19.94 -9.63 -10.80
CA LYS A 500 -19.29 -9.61 -9.48
C LYS A 500 -19.85 -8.48 -8.65
N PHE A 501 -19.56 -8.52 -7.35
CA PHE A 501 -19.91 -7.49 -6.40
C PHE A 501 -18.65 -7.11 -5.62
N GLY A 502 -18.41 -5.83 -5.37
CA GLY A 502 -17.40 -5.36 -4.42
C GLY A 502 -18.03 -4.96 -3.08
N SER A 503 -17.33 -5.22 -1.97
CA SER A 503 -17.73 -4.81 -0.63
C SER A 503 -17.05 -3.51 -0.22
N ASN A 504 -17.75 -2.64 0.51
CA ASN A 504 -17.17 -1.48 1.19
C ASN A 504 -16.87 -1.74 2.69
N THR A 505 -17.03 -2.99 3.14
CA THR A 505 -16.90 -3.42 4.55
C THR A 505 -15.98 -4.62 4.79
N SER A 506 -15.45 -5.26 3.74
CA SER A 506 -14.64 -6.48 3.86
C SER A 506 -13.46 -6.54 2.89
N TYR A 507 -12.25 -6.32 3.42
CA TYR A 507 -10.99 -6.57 2.71
C TYR A 507 -10.90 -8.03 2.25
N PHE A 508 -11.16 -9.01 3.13
CA PHE A 508 -11.11 -10.43 2.78
C PHE A 508 -12.02 -10.80 1.60
N TYR A 509 -13.19 -10.18 1.50
CA TYR A 509 -14.08 -10.43 0.36
C TYR A 509 -13.51 -9.86 -0.94
N ASN A 510 -13.02 -8.62 -0.95
CA ASN A 510 -12.46 -7.98 -2.16
C ASN A 510 -11.10 -8.55 -2.55
N ASP A 511 -10.24 -8.82 -1.58
CA ASP A 511 -8.84 -9.13 -1.80
C ASP A 511 -8.57 -10.61 -1.99
N PHE A 512 -9.41 -11.46 -1.40
CA PHE A 512 -9.31 -12.91 -1.51
C PHE A 512 -10.49 -13.50 -2.29
N LEU A 513 -11.74 -13.36 -1.84
CA LEU A 513 -12.86 -14.13 -2.42
C LEU A 513 -13.27 -13.69 -3.84
N ASP A 514 -13.61 -12.42 -4.02
CA ASP A 514 -14.08 -11.77 -5.27
C ASP A 514 -14.96 -12.68 -6.16
N PHE A 515 -16.05 -13.17 -5.58
CA PHE A 515 -16.90 -14.20 -6.19
C PHE A 515 -17.68 -13.67 -7.40
N GLY A 516 -17.65 -14.42 -8.50
CA GLY A 516 -18.36 -14.13 -9.74
C GLY A 516 -19.30 -15.23 -10.18
N ILE A 517 -20.41 -14.84 -10.81
CA ILE A 517 -21.29 -15.75 -11.58
C ILE A 517 -21.49 -15.14 -12.96
N GLY A 518 -21.45 -15.95 -14.02
CA GLY A 518 -21.53 -15.43 -15.37
C GLY A 518 -21.86 -16.45 -16.45
N ILE A 519 -21.70 -15.97 -17.68
CA ILE A 519 -21.80 -16.78 -18.89
C ILE A 519 -20.40 -17.07 -19.39
N ASN A 520 -20.13 -18.33 -19.67
CA ASN A 520 -18.88 -18.80 -20.25
C ASN A 520 -19.01 -19.05 -21.75
N PHE A 521 -17.95 -18.76 -22.47
CA PHE A 521 -17.75 -19.07 -23.88
C PHE A 521 -16.40 -19.76 -24.01
N ALA A 522 -16.36 -20.93 -24.62
CA ALA A 522 -15.16 -21.74 -24.68
C ALA A 522 -15.09 -22.46 -26.03
N THR A 523 -13.87 -22.74 -26.50
CA THR A 523 -13.69 -23.43 -27.79
C THR A 523 -12.99 -24.78 -27.59
N PRO A 524 -13.72 -25.82 -27.16
CA PRO A 524 -13.15 -27.15 -27.00
C PRO A 524 -12.74 -27.76 -28.34
N ASP A 525 -11.96 -28.83 -28.25
CA ASP A 525 -11.52 -29.68 -29.36
C ASP A 525 -11.58 -31.11 -28.80
N PHE A 526 -12.81 -31.59 -28.56
CA PHE A 526 -13.03 -32.90 -27.92
C PHE A 526 -12.76 -34.03 -28.90
N ASN A 527 -13.13 -33.84 -30.17
CA ASN A 527 -12.90 -34.82 -31.22
C ASN A 527 -11.40 -34.90 -31.66
N THR A 528 -10.58 -33.91 -31.27
CA THR A 528 -9.13 -33.81 -31.57
C THR A 528 -8.79 -33.69 -33.05
N ASP A 529 -9.73 -33.23 -33.88
CA ASP A 529 -9.50 -32.99 -35.32
C ASP A 529 -8.78 -31.65 -35.59
N GLY A 530 -8.64 -30.80 -34.57
CA GLY A 530 -7.96 -29.51 -34.63
C GLY A 530 -8.86 -28.32 -35.00
N THR A 531 -10.14 -28.58 -35.29
CA THR A 531 -11.19 -27.58 -35.50
C THR A 531 -11.78 -27.17 -34.14
N PRO A 532 -11.73 -25.87 -33.77
CA PRO A 532 -12.37 -25.42 -32.55
C PRO A 532 -13.89 -25.58 -32.63
N GLU A 533 -14.46 -26.38 -31.72
CA GLU A 533 -15.88 -26.48 -31.44
C GLU A 533 -16.35 -25.23 -30.67
N PHE A 534 -17.66 -25.00 -30.54
CA PHE A 534 -18.18 -23.89 -29.73
C PHE A 534 -19.00 -24.38 -28.54
N GLY A 535 -18.57 -24.01 -27.33
CA GLY A 535 -19.26 -24.32 -26.09
C GLY A 535 -19.67 -23.06 -25.32
N THR A 536 -20.88 -23.04 -24.76
CA THR A 536 -21.36 -21.94 -23.92
C THR A 536 -22.21 -22.44 -22.75
N GLY A 537 -22.24 -21.70 -21.64
CA GLY A 537 -23.03 -22.07 -20.47
C GLY A 537 -22.76 -21.20 -19.26
N ILE A 538 -22.95 -21.77 -18.07
CA ILE A 538 -22.84 -21.07 -16.79
C ILE A 538 -21.49 -21.32 -16.13
N ILE A 539 -20.96 -20.30 -15.47
CA ILE A 539 -19.71 -20.35 -14.71
C ILE A 539 -19.88 -19.65 -13.36
N ALA A 540 -19.28 -20.23 -12.34
CA ALA A 540 -19.01 -19.57 -11.07
C ALA A 540 -17.49 -19.48 -10.88
N THR A 541 -17.02 -18.36 -10.35
CA THR A 541 -15.61 -18.11 -10.08
C THR A 541 -15.41 -17.66 -8.64
N ALA A 542 -14.25 -18.01 -8.08
CA ALA A 542 -13.85 -17.66 -6.74
C ALA A 542 -12.33 -17.46 -6.67
N PHE A 543 -11.89 -16.82 -5.60
CA PHE A 543 -10.49 -16.50 -5.32
C PHE A 543 -9.86 -15.56 -6.35
N LYS A 544 -10.51 -14.41 -6.65
CA LYS A 544 -10.14 -13.51 -7.77
C LYS A 544 -9.97 -14.27 -9.10
N ASP A 545 -11.01 -15.03 -9.44
CA ASP A 545 -11.08 -15.94 -10.60
C ASP A 545 -10.05 -17.08 -10.66
N ILE A 546 -9.19 -17.25 -9.64
CA ILE A 546 -8.20 -18.35 -9.60
C ILE A 546 -8.86 -19.71 -9.71
N ILE A 547 -10.05 -19.90 -9.15
CA ILE A 547 -10.82 -21.13 -9.33
C ILE A 547 -12.11 -20.81 -10.07
N SER A 548 -12.40 -21.61 -11.11
CA SER A 548 -13.68 -21.58 -11.80
C SER A 548 -14.27 -22.98 -11.91
N THR A 549 -15.60 -23.05 -11.95
CA THR A 549 -16.35 -24.28 -12.22
C THR A 549 -17.62 -23.94 -12.98
N GLY A 550 -18.11 -24.87 -13.79
CA GLY A 550 -19.31 -24.62 -14.57
C GLY A 550 -19.79 -25.79 -15.40
N ILE A 551 -20.91 -25.55 -16.08
CA ILE A 551 -21.53 -26.48 -17.01
C ILE A 551 -21.79 -25.73 -18.30
N ASN A 552 -21.21 -26.23 -19.38
CA ASN A 552 -21.38 -25.72 -20.72
C ASN A 552 -22.08 -26.77 -21.59
N TYR A 553 -22.74 -26.28 -22.63
CA TYR A 553 -23.28 -27.03 -23.74
C TYR A 553 -22.41 -26.77 -24.97
N ASN A 554 -21.89 -27.84 -25.57
CA ASN A 554 -21.18 -27.83 -26.84
C ASN A 554 -22.20 -27.86 -27.98
N VAL A 555 -22.27 -26.78 -28.75
CA VAL A 555 -23.23 -26.61 -29.85
C VAL A 555 -22.85 -27.47 -31.06
N THR A 556 -21.55 -27.71 -31.27
CA THR A 556 -21.04 -28.50 -32.40
C THR A 556 -21.30 -30.00 -32.20
N LEU A 557 -21.20 -30.48 -30.96
CA LEU A 557 -21.37 -31.89 -30.59
C LEU A 557 -22.69 -32.21 -29.85
N ASP A 558 -23.65 -31.28 -29.81
CA ASP A 558 -24.96 -31.41 -29.12
C ASP A 558 -24.86 -32.11 -27.74
N SER A 559 -23.96 -31.62 -26.89
CA SER A 559 -23.63 -32.32 -25.64
C SER A 559 -23.17 -31.42 -24.51
N PHE A 560 -23.58 -31.76 -23.28
CA PHE A 560 -23.14 -31.08 -22.08
C PHE A 560 -21.77 -31.58 -21.61
N TYR A 561 -20.97 -30.64 -21.13
CA TYR A 561 -19.72 -30.90 -20.42
C TYR A 561 -19.65 -30.05 -19.16
N TRP A 562 -19.14 -30.64 -18.09
CA TRP A 562 -18.73 -29.87 -16.92
C TRP A 562 -17.26 -29.51 -17.05
N PHE A 563 -16.84 -28.47 -16.36
CA PHE A 563 -15.43 -28.09 -16.31
C PHE A 563 -15.06 -27.54 -14.95
N PHE A 564 -13.77 -27.63 -14.65
CA PHE A 564 -13.11 -26.78 -13.66
C PHE A 564 -11.99 -26.01 -14.38
N GLY A 565 -11.70 -24.79 -13.97
CA GLY A 565 -10.58 -24.01 -14.49
C GLY A 565 -9.75 -23.46 -13.35
N VAL A 566 -8.46 -23.26 -13.61
CA VAL A 566 -7.54 -22.66 -12.64
C VAL A 566 -6.79 -21.52 -13.35
N ASN A 567 -7.05 -20.27 -12.97
CA ASN A 567 -6.54 -19.08 -13.65
C ASN A 567 -5.59 -18.30 -12.74
N LEU A 568 -4.30 -18.64 -12.76
CA LEU A 568 -3.37 -18.04 -11.80
C LEU A 568 -2.86 -16.67 -12.30
N PRO A 569 -2.75 -15.67 -11.41
CA PRO A 569 -2.24 -14.33 -11.74
C PRO A 569 -0.72 -14.32 -12.02
N PHE A 570 -0.06 -15.46 -11.84
CA PHE A 570 1.32 -15.74 -12.21
C PHE A 570 1.34 -17.08 -12.97
N ASN A 571 2.27 -17.24 -13.92
CA ASN A 571 2.45 -18.53 -14.59
C ASN A 571 2.95 -19.57 -13.59
N LEU A 572 2.11 -20.57 -13.27
CA LEU A 572 2.60 -21.74 -12.58
C LEU A 572 3.45 -22.60 -13.54
N PRO A 573 4.59 -23.12 -13.06
CA PRO A 573 5.29 -24.21 -13.74
C PRO A 573 4.31 -25.31 -14.15
N GLY A 574 4.34 -25.72 -15.42
CA GLY A 574 3.52 -26.83 -15.92
C GLY A 574 2.08 -26.48 -16.35
N ILE A 575 1.56 -25.29 -16.04
CA ILE A 575 0.31 -24.77 -16.66
C ILE A 575 0.55 -23.31 -17.07
N PRO A 576 1.07 -23.05 -18.29
CA PRO A 576 1.20 -21.69 -18.79
C PRO A 576 -0.21 -21.17 -19.08
N ILE A 577 -0.71 -20.24 -18.27
CA ILE A 577 -2.06 -19.70 -18.42
C ILE A 577 -2.00 -18.25 -18.93
N ASN A 578 -0.88 -17.55 -18.75
CA ASN A 578 -0.74 -16.13 -19.11
C ASN A 578 0.62 -15.82 -19.76
N ASN A 579 0.72 -15.97 -21.08
CA ASN A 579 1.80 -15.38 -21.87
C ASN A 579 1.39 -13.99 -22.39
N ILE A 580 1.25 -13.02 -21.50
CA ILE A 580 1.24 -11.61 -21.91
C ILE A 580 2.70 -11.18 -22.05
N LYS A 581 3.14 -10.91 -23.27
CA LYS A 581 4.37 -10.13 -23.49
C LYS A 581 4.02 -8.67 -23.24
N ASN A 582 4.62 -8.08 -22.22
CA ASN A 582 4.78 -6.63 -22.14
C ASN A 582 5.75 -6.16 -23.23
#